data_AF-X1J8Q6-F1
#
_entry.id   AF-X1J8Q6-F1
#
_cell.length_a   1.000
_cell.length_b   1.000
_cell.length_c   1.000
_cell.angle_alpha   90.00
_cell.angle_beta   90.00
_cell.angle_gamma   90.00
#
_symmetry.space_group_name_H-M   'P 1'
#
loop_
_entity.id
_entity.type
_entity.pdbx_description
1 polymer ?
#
loop_
_entity_poly.entity_id
_entity_poly.type
_entity_poly.pdbx_seq_one_letter_code
_entity_poly.pdbx_strand_id
1 'polypeptide(L)'
;RPEFALQFNTADTELDAMLESSRSKYLSPDPDIRRESLEKLWDAWERVKTIEPAPEASVERLLDKATSEAKFREALENEALELTRIGNTFQIRHSETSQIPLESSEHIDYLFHRLFALIQLLLRSR
;
A
#
# COMPACT_ATOMS: atom_id res chain seq x y z
N ARG A 1 16.11 -19.66 16.62
CA ARG A 1 14.76 -19.06 16.62
C ARG A 1 14.91 -17.66 16.04
N PRO A 2 14.43 -17.35 14.83
CA PRO A 2 14.34 -15.97 14.41
C PRO A 2 13.09 -15.34 15.02
N GLU A 3 13.29 -14.19 15.62
CA GLU A 3 12.31 -13.36 16.32
C GLU A 3 11.42 -12.66 15.30
N PHE A 4 10.09 -12.73 15.49
CA PHE A 4 9.05 -11.82 14.98
C PHE A 4 9.32 -11.07 13.67
N ALA A 5 9.46 -11.77 12.55
CA ALA A 5 9.02 -11.16 11.30
C ALA A 5 7.50 -11.02 11.40
N LEU A 6 6.98 -9.79 11.56
CA LEU A 6 5.56 -9.48 11.52
C LEU A 6 4.99 -10.06 10.21
N GLN A 7 4.35 -11.23 10.32
CA GLN A 7 3.72 -11.89 9.20
C GLN A 7 2.37 -11.22 9.01
N PHE A 8 2.05 -10.80 7.79
CA PHE A 8 0.71 -10.34 7.46
C PHE A 8 -0.25 -11.52 7.61
N ASN A 9 -1.40 -11.28 8.26
CA ASN A 9 -2.43 -12.29 8.48
C ASN A 9 -3.80 -11.64 8.29
N THR A 10 -4.07 -11.16 7.08
CA THR A 10 -5.30 -10.41 6.76
C THR A 10 -6.50 -11.30 6.47
N ALA A 11 -6.40 -12.61 6.76
CA ALA A 11 -7.31 -13.68 6.31
C ALA A 11 -7.41 -13.82 4.78
N ASP A 12 -6.63 -13.04 4.03
CA ASP A 12 -6.51 -13.04 2.59
C ASP A 12 -5.06 -13.38 2.23
N THR A 13 -4.81 -14.65 1.97
CA THR A 13 -3.46 -15.18 1.75
C THR A 13 -2.78 -14.57 0.52
N GLU A 14 -3.55 -14.08 -0.44
CA GLU A 14 -3.01 -13.41 -1.61
C GLU A 14 -2.53 -12.00 -1.25
N LEU A 15 -3.30 -11.26 -0.43
CA LEU A 15 -2.84 -9.98 0.11
C LEU A 15 -1.59 -10.15 0.96
N ASP A 16 -1.57 -11.15 1.85
CA ASP A 16 -0.40 -11.44 2.68
C ASP A 16 0.85 -11.73 1.82
N ALA A 17 0.68 -12.51 0.75
CA ALA A 17 1.76 -12.81 -0.20
C ALA A 17 2.22 -11.56 -0.98
N MET A 18 1.31 -10.67 -1.37
CA MET A 18 1.64 -9.41 -2.04
C MET A 18 2.48 -8.51 -1.12
N LEU A 19 2.07 -8.36 0.14
CA LEU A 19 2.77 -7.51 1.12
C LEU A 19 4.14 -8.08 1.48
N GLU A 20 4.26 -9.40 1.63
CA GLU A 20 5.55 -10.06 1.87
C GLU A 20 6.49 -9.91 0.66
N SER A 21 5.97 -10.12 -0.55
CA SER A 21 6.74 -9.96 -1.79
C SER A 21 7.24 -8.52 -1.95
N SER A 22 6.36 -7.54 -1.72
CA SER A 22 6.69 -6.13 -1.74
C SER A 22 7.78 -5.78 -0.72
N ARG A 23 7.64 -6.22 0.54
CA ARG A 23 8.65 -6.00 1.59
C ARG A 23 10.01 -6.60 1.23
N SER A 24 10.03 -7.83 0.74
CA SER A 24 11.26 -8.53 0.36
C SER A 24 11.99 -7.80 -0.78
N LYS A 25 11.26 -7.40 -1.82
CA LYS A 25 11.82 -6.66 -2.96
C LYS A 25 12.37 -5.28 -2.57
N TYR A 26 11.70 -4.59 -1.64
CA TYR A 26 12.13 -3.27 -1.18
C TYR A 26 13.55 -3.27 -0.57
N LEU A 27 13.91 -4.38 0.09
CA LEU A 27 15.24 -4.55 0.72
C LEU A 27 16.36 -4.87 -0.30
N SER A 28 16.03 -5.00 -1.59
CA SER A 28 17.02 -5.28 -2.62
C SER A 28 17.92 -4.07 -2.90
N PRO A 29 19.24 -4.25 -3.07
CA PRO A 29 20.13 -3.19 -3.54
C PRO A 29 19.87 -2.81 -5.02
N ASP A 30 19.21 -3.69 -5.78
CA ASP A 30 18.89 -3.45 -7.18
C ASP A 30 17.72 -2.46 -7.33
N PRO A 31 17.91 -1.31 -8.01
CA PRO A 31 16.87 -0.29 -8.17
C PRO A 31 15.66 -0.76 -8.98
N ASP A 32 15.83 -1.69 -9.92
CA ASP A 32 14.72 -2.21 -10.71
C ASP A 32 13.85 -3.14 -9.85
N ILE A 33 14.49 -3.97 -9.02
CA ILE A 33 13.77 -4.79 -8.03
C ILE A 33 13.05 -3.91 -6.98
N ARG A 34 13.65 -2.79 -6.56
CA ARG A 34 12.95 -1.81 -5.70
C ARG A 34 11.77 -1.14 -6.40
N ARG A 35 11.86 -0.85 -7.70
CA ARG A 35 10.70 -0.36 -8.45
C ARG A 35 9.55 -1.38 -8.44
N GLU A 36 9.87 -2.65 -8.66
CA GLU A 36 8.87 -3.72 -8.56
C GLU A 36 8.25 -3.86 -7.16
N SER A 37 8.97 -3.46 -6.11
CA SER A 37 8.43 -3.48 -4.75
C SER A 37 7.27 -2.50 -4.58
N LEU A 38 7.38 -1.32 -5.20
CA LEU A 38 6.35 -0.30 -5.23
C LEU A 38 5.14 -0.74 -6.05
N GLU A 39 5.36 -1.31 -7.23
CA GLU A 39 4.31 -1.89 -8.07
C GLU A 39 3.51 -2.93 -7.29
N LYS A 40 4.22 -3.86 -6.62
CA LYS A 40 3.60 -4.91 -5.82
C LYS A 40 2.84 -4.37 -4.61
N LEU A 41 3.33 -3.30 -4.00
CA LEU A 41 2.64 -2.63 -2.88
C LEU A 41 1.34 -1.98 -3.34
N TRP A 42 1.33 -1.40 -4.54
CA TRP A 42 0.15 -0.80 -5.13
C TRP A 42 -0.91 -1.84 -5.49
N ASP A 43 -0.50 -3.02 -5.98
CA ASP A 43 -1.42 -4.14 -6.16
C ASP A 43 -2.05 -4.59 -4.84
N ALA A 44 -1.24 -4.65 -3.78
CA ALA A 44 -1.75 -4.93 -2.44
C ALA A 44 -2.76 -3.87 -1.97
N TRP A 45 -2.50 -2.59 -2.26
CA TRP A 45 -3.45 -1.51 -1.97
C TRP A 45 -4.78 -1.68 -2.71
N GLU A 46 -4.74 -1.99 -4.00
CA GLU A 46 -5.97 -2.27 -4.77
C GLU A 46 -6.78 -3.40 -4.15
N ARG A 47 -6.10 -4.45 -3.65
CA ARG A 47 -6.74 -5.56 -2.97
C ARG A 47 -7.29 -5.21 -1.59
N VAL A 48 -6.61 -4.34 -0.82
CA VAL A 48 -7.11 -3.83 0.48
C VAL A 48 -8.49 -3.17 0.32
N LYS A 49 -8.69 -2.46 -0.79
CA LYS A 49 -9.99 -1.82 -1.11
C LYS A 49 -11.11 -2.82 -1.36
N THR A 50 -10.82 -4.10 -1.61
CA THR A 50 -11.80 -5.12 -1.96
C THR A 50 -11.97 -6.23 -0.92
N ILE A 51 -11.26 -6.20 0.21
CA ILE A 51 -11.30 -7.31 1.19
C ILE A 51 -12.68 -7.43 1.85
N GLU A 52 -13.36 -6.30 2.08
CA GLU A 52 -14.68 -6.34 2.69
C GLU A 52 -15.78 -6.58 1.64
N PRO A 53 -16.87 -7.28 2.00
CA PRO A 53 -17.93 -7.70 1.06
C PRO A 53 -18.68 -6.53 0.37
N ALA A 54 -18.48 -5.30 0.82
CA ALA A 54 -18.97 -4.08 0.16
C ALA A 54 -17.78 -3.19 -0.23
N PRO A 55 -17.38 -3.15 -1.52
CA PRO A 55 -16.14 -2.51 -2.01
C PRO A 55 -16.06 -1.01 -1.70
N GLU A 56 -17.16 -0.29 -1.88
CA GLU A 56 -17.24 1.17 -1.69
C GLU A 56 -17.05 1.58 -0.23
N ALA A 57 -17.30 0.66 0.71
CA ALA A 57 -17.23 0.91 2.15
C ALA A 57 -16.07 0.17 2.84
N SER A 58 -15.18 -0.51 2.09
CA SER A 58 -14.07 -1.28 2.67
C SER A 58 -13.03 -0.35 3.31
N VAL A 59 -12.55 0.63 2.55
CA VAL A 59 -11.52 1.59 3.02
C VAL A 59 -12.08 2.48 4.13
N GLU A 60 -13.30 3.00 3.96
CA GLU A 60 -13.97 3.81 4.99
C GLU A 60 -14.07 3.07 6.32
N ARG A 61 -14.50 1.80 6.31
CA ARG A 61 -14.54 0.99 7.53
C ARG A 61 -13.16 0.78 8.15
N LEU A 62 -12.11 0.57 7.34
CA LEU A 62 -10.75 0.44 7.85
C LEU A 62 -10.24 1.76 8.46
N LEU A 63 -10.61 2.90 7.87
CA LEU A 63 -10.29 4.24 8.39
C LEU A 63 -11.03 4.51 9.71
N ASP A 64 -12.31 4.16 9.80
CA ASP A 64 -13.13 4.27 11.01
C ASP A 64 -12.56 3.43 12.17
N LYS A 65 -12.03 2.25 11.84
CA LYS A 65 -11.36 1.38 12.82
C LYS A 65 -9.99 1.89 13.23
N ALA A 66 -9.28 2.59 12.35
CA ALA A 66 -7.93 3.09 12.61
C ALA A 66 -7.87 4.20 13.66
N THR A 67 -8.95 4.97 13.83
CA THR A 67 -9.00 6.01 14.84
C THR A 67 -10.43 6.44 15.17
N SER A 68 -10.67 6.78 16.44
CA SER A 68 -11.91 7.42 16.87
C SER A 68 -11.85 8.95 16.83
N GLU A 69 -10.69 9.56 16.51
CA GLU A 69 -10.56 11.02 16.42
C GLU A 69 -10.87 11.50 15.00
N ALA A 70 -11.92 12.32 14.88
CA ALA A 70 -12.50 12.77 13.63
C ALA A 70 -11.49 13.50 12.73
N LYS A 71 -10.67 14.40 13.29
CA LYS A 71 -9.67 15.13 12.48
C LYS A 71 -8.57 14.22 11.97
N PHE A 72 -8.18 13.22 12.75
CA PHE A 72 -7.16 12.28 12.31
C PHE A 72 -7.73 11.30 11.28
N ARG A 73 -8.99 10.86 11.43
CA ARG A 73 -9.70 10.12 10.40
C ARG A 73 -9.71 10.89 9.07
N GLU A 74 -10.07 12.17 9.11
CA GLU A 74 -10.12 13.02 7.90
C GLU A 74 -8.72 13.11 7.25
N ALA A 75 -7.67 13.23 8.06
CA ALA A 75 -6.29 13.22 7.56
C ALA A 75 -5.93 11.88 6.86
N LEU A 76 -6.34 10.74 7.43
CA LEU A 76 -6.11 9.42 6.82
C LEU A 76 -6.90 9.23 5.53
N GLU A 77 -8.14 9.72 5.48
CA GLU A 77 -8.97 9.67 4.29
C GLU A 77 -8.36 10.50 3.15
N ASN A 78 -7.92 11.72 3.45
CA ASN A 78 -7.20 12.57 2.49
C ASN A 78 -5.91 11.92 1.99
N GLU A 79 -5.14 11.26 2.87
CA GLU A 79 -3.94 10.52 2.49
C GLU A 79 -4.26 9.34 1.56
N ALA A 80 -5.31 8.56 1.84
CA ALA A 80 -5.74 7.44 1.00
C ALA A 80 -6.21 7.89 -0.39
N LEU A 81 -6.94 9.01 -0.47
CA LEU A 81 -7.36 9.63 -1.73
C LEU A 81 -6.16 10.14 -2.52
N GLU A 82 -5.22 10.82 -1.87
CA GLU A 82 -4.03 11.36 -2.53
C GLU A 82 -3.12 10.24 -3.05
N LEU A 83 -2.91 9.16 -2.29
CA LEU A 83 -2.17 8.00 -2.76
C LEU A 83 -2.87 7.32 -3.95
N THR A 84 -4.20 7.23 -3.92
CA THR A 84 -4.95 6.71 -5.07
C THR A 84 -4.77 7.60 -6.31
N ARG A 85 -4.82 8.92 -6.14
CA ARG A 85 -4.59 9.88 -7.23
C ARG A 85 -3.18 9.76 -7.80
N ILE A 86 -2.15 9.66 -6.94
CA ILE A 86 -0.75 9.46 -7.35
C ILE A 86 -0.62 8.17 -8.18
N GLY A 87 -1.19 7.06 -7.70
CA GLY A 87 -1.16 5.78 -8.40
C GLY A 87 -1.76 5.80 -9.79
N ASN A 88 -2.81 6.61 -10.00
CA ASN A 88 -3.46 6.78 -11.29
C ASN A 88 -2.74 7.79 -12.21
N THR A 89 -1.82 8.60 -11.67
CA THR A 89 -1.14 9.68 -12.41
C THR A 89 0.25 9.26 -12.91
N PHE A 90 1.00 8.54 -12.07
CA PHE A 90 2.38 8.14 -12.35
C PHE A 90 2.46 6.68 -12.76
N GLN A 91 3.40 6.37 -13.65
CA GLN A 91 3.64 5.03 -14.17
C GLN A 91 4.30 4.14 -13.09
N ILE A 92 3.48 3.75 -12.11
CA ILE A 92 3.87 2.81 -11.05
C ILE A 92 3.72 1.37 -11.55
N ARG A 93 2.77 1.13 -12.45
CA ARG A 93 2.59 -0.15 -13.15
C ARG A 93 3.21 -0.10 -14.55
N HIS A 94 3.94 -1.16 -14.92
CA HIS A 94 4.62 -1.24 -16.21
C HIS A 94 3.66 -1.16 -17.42
N SER A 95 2.40 -1.55 -17.27
CA SER A 95 1.41 -1.59 -18.36
C SER A 95 0.78 -0.23 -18.72
N GLU A 96 1.03 0.84 -17.95
CA GLU A 96 0.29 2.10 -18.05
C GLU A 96 1.09 3.17 -18.79
N THR A 97 1.22 3.02 -20.13
CA THR A 97 2.04 3.88 -21.01
C THR A 97 1.54 5.32 -21.17
N SER A 98 0.34 5.66 -20.69
CA SER A 98 -0.19 7.04 -20.70
C SER A 98 0.18 7.86 -19.46
N GLN A 99 0.86 7.25 -18.48
CA GLN A 99 1.21 7.90 -17.21
C GLN A 99 2.61 8.53 -17.23
N ILE A 100 2.86 9.41 -16.25
CA ILE A 100 4.15 10.10 -16.11
C ILE A 100 5.19 9.11 -15.53
N PRO A 101 6.33 8.86 -16.18
CA PRO A 101 7.36 7.97 -15.66
C PRO A 101 7.90 8.42 -14.30
N LEU A 102 8.08 7.46 -13.37
CA LEU A 102 8.71 7.69 -12.08
C LEU A 102 10.13 7.08 -12.07
N GLU A 103 11.12 7.91 -12.40
CA GLU A 103 12.50 7.43 -12.61
C GLU A 103 13.39 7.49 -11.36
N SER A 104 13.13 8.44 -10.45
CA SER A 104 13.94 8.63 -9.24
C SER A 104 13.69 7.55 -8.20
N SER A 105 14.77 6.88 -7.76
CA SER A 105 14.70 5.89 -6.67
C SER A 105 14.24 6.51 -5.35
N GLU A 106 14.58 7.77 -5.09
CA GLU A 106 14.15 8.48 -3.87
C GLU A 106 12.63 8.70 -3.86
N HIS A 107 12.03 8.97 -5.02
CA HIS A 107 10.57 9.08 -5.13
C HIS A 107 9.88 7.73 -4.97
N ILE A 108 10.49 6.66 -5.49
CA ILE A 108 10.00 5.28 -5.29
C ILE A 108 10.02 4.95 -3.80
N ASP A 109 11.12 5.21 -3.11
CA ASP A 109 11.27 4.98 -1.67
C ASP A 109 10.25 5.81 -0.87
N TYR A 110 10.06 7.09 -1.23
CA TYR A 110 9.08 7.96 -0.59
C TYR A 110 7.65 7.41 -0.71
N LEU A 111 7.22 7.04 -1.92
CA LEU A 111 5.88 6.50 -2.15
C LEU A 111 5.68 5.15 -1.48
N PHE A 112 6.72 4.31 -1.49
CA PHE A 112 6.71 3.03 -0.80
C PHE A 112 6.43 3.22 0.69
N HIS A 113 7.20 4.08 1.36
CA HIS A 113 7.04 4.31 2.79
C HIS A 113 5.66 4.87 3.14
N ARG A 114 5.15 5.83 2.36
CA ARG A 114 3.81 6.42 2.59
C ARG A 114 2.72 5.37 2.51
N LEU A 115 2.67 4.62 1.40
CA LEU A 115 1.64 3.63 1.20
C LEU A 115 1.78 2.46 2.20
N PHE A 116 3.00 2.02 2.47
CA PHE A 116 3.25 0.91 3.40
C PHE A 116 2.83 1.26 4.83
N ALA A 117 3.12 2.48 5.28
CA ALA A 117 2.69 2.96 6.59
C ALA A 117 1.16 3.02 6.71
N LEU A 118 0.46 3.52 5.68
CA LEU A 118 -1.00 3.54 5.63
C LEU A 118 -1.57 2.12 5.69
N ILE A 119 -1.13 1.21 4.82
CA ILE A 119 -1.62 -0.18 4.81
C ILE A 119 -1.38 -0.85 6.16
N GLN A 120 -0.20 -0.70 6.76
CA GLN A 120 0.08 -1.27 8.08
C GLN A 120 -0.87 -0.74 9.16
N LEU A 121 -1.15 0.57 9.16
CA LEU A 121 -2.09 1.15 10.12
C LEU A 121 -3.49 0.56 9.95
N LEU A 122 -4.00 0.50 8.72
CA LEU A 122 -5.33 0.00 8.41
C LEU A 122 -5.49 -1.48 8.76
N LEU A 123 -4.46 -2.30 8.50
CA LEU A 123 -4.50 -3.73 8.79
C LEU A 123 -4.34 -4.05 10.28
N ARG A 124 -3.56 -3.27 11.04
CA ARG A 124 -3.42 -3.45 12.49
C ARG A 124 -4.67 -3.09 13.27
N SER A 125 -5.47 -2.18 12.71
CA SER A 125 -6.67 -1.67 13.36
C SER A 125 -7.91 -2.54 13.09
N ARG A 126 -7.74 -3.64 12.36
CA ARG A 126 -8.83 -4.46 11.84
C ARG A 126 -9.53 -5.30 12.90
#